data_AF-A0A970SZ10-F1
#
_entry.id   AF-A0A970SZ10-F1
#
_cell.length_a   1.000
_cell.length_b   1.000
_cell.length_c   1.000
_cell.angle_alpha   90.00
_cell.angle_beta   90.00
_cell.angle_gamma   90.00
#
_symmetry.space_group_name_H-M   'P 1'
#
loop_
_entity.id
_entity.type
_entity.pdbx_description
1 polymer ?
#
loop_
_entity_poly.entity_id
_entity_poly.type
_entity_poly.pdbx_seq_one_letter_code
_entity_poly.pdbx_strand_id
1 'polypeptide(L)'
;MRAAIILCACALGSAGQAASAQGQFADKLLHGRAVQVALASPYYQDRSLEGIADEIAAAGFDAVHLVITSESADLKPGFVDLLHARGIGVWATLFATSVYTPTEDLPEGWEEWQVEFLVPQGYRHLSMAEPGYREWLKGRIDRVLSAAAFDGFTLYEPFFPVWRGLEQDPVQYADVSPAFQRRFMEATGHDRFPNFADPADPDFYETNPALYRDLVDYRAEVIASFFDELVNGDGGVRERRPEVLVSTWSVAAAMEDGLEILREWEGHDAAAVVERVKPDMHTLQTHWPDWVRPELPPDYARAYLPYAESVWAVAPGLPVSVQADIGSLNTMRKSGHWARDFHAASLEAGFSATTYYEFSLRWEVYRAAPELVAARAEGERAFLTFDQCVGPASAEALVGRRVVDFESGHGALIREVSVDGNRLVLVLDLPLESGRIWSFPVGGLEDDPARRFVPEDQVNRVPEDVWQWARVE
;
A
#
# COMPACT_ATOMS: atom_id res chain seq x y z
N MET A 1 35.39 23.31 57.77
CA MET A 1 35.51 23.64 56.34
C MET A 1 34.98 22.46 55.53
N ARG A 2 33.67 22.45 55.24
CA ARG A 2 32.99 21.64 54.21
C ARG A 2 31.55 22.15 54.13
N ALA A 3 31.17 22.52 52.91
CA ALA A 3 30.01 23.31 52.56
C ALA A 3 28.71 22.49 52.63
N ALA A 4 27.63 23.20 52.98
CA ALA A 4 26.25 22.77 52.78
C ALA A 4 25.85 23.01 51.32
N ILE A 5 25.19 22.05 50.69
CA ILE A 5 24.29 22.30 49.55
C ILE A 5 23.05 21.43 49.74
N ILE A 6 21.97 22.09 50.12
CA ILE A 6 20.58 21.64 50.00
C ILE A 6 20.23 21.83 48.52
N LEU A 7 19.90 20.75 47.82
CA LEU A 7 19.40 20.81 46.45
C LEU A 7 17.88 20.87 46.49
N CYS A 8 17.35 22.03 46.11
CA CYS A 8 15.96 22.25 45.78
C CYS A 8 15.53 21.30 44.66
N ALA A 9 14.43 20.59 44.90
CA ALA A 9 13.61 20.00 43.87
C ALA A 9 12.93 21.12 43.09
N CYS A 10 13.26 21.25 41.80
CA CYS A 10 12.44 21.97 40.83
C CYS A 10 11.99 20.96 39.78
N ALA A 11 10.67 20.88 39.63
CA ALA A 11 9.97 20.07 38.65
C ALA A 11 10.48 20.38 37.23
N LEU A 12 11.09 19.37 36.60
CA LEU A 12 11.29 19.28 35.16
C LEU A 12 10.75 17.91 34.75
N GLY A 13 9.44 17.86 34.59
CA GLY A 13 8.75 16.68 34.08
C GLY A 13 7.52 17.16 33.33
N SER A 14 7.62 17.20 32.00
CA SER A 14 6.51 17.14 31.01
C SER A 14 6.87 17.77 29.64
N ALA A 15 8.13 17.70 29.19
CA ALA A 15 8.48 18.12 27.82
C ALA A 15 9.36 17.12 27.05
N GLY A 16 9.89 16.09 27.73
CA GLY A 16 10.76 15.07 27.13
C GLY A 16 10.07 13.73 26.81
N GLN A 17 8.77 13.59 27.05
CA GLN A 17 8.02 12.33 26.81
C GLN A 17 7.01 12.42 25.66
N ALA A 18 6.74 13.62 25.13
CA ALA A 18 5.88 13.79 23.94
C ALA A 18 6.67 13.71 22.62
N ALA A 19 8.00 13.86 22.65
CA ALA A 19 8.87 13.77 21.48
C ALA A 19 9.42 12.35 21.21
N SER A 20 9.03 11.34 22.00
CA SER A 20 9.55 9.97 21.89
C SER A 20 8.53 8.93 21.43
N ALA A 21 7.30 9.33 21.11
CA ALA A 21 6.26 8.43 20.59
C ALA A 21 6.11 8.52 19.06
N GLN A 22 6.59 9.60 18.44
CA GLN A 22 6.93 9.59 17.02
C GLN A 22 8.20 8.74 16.84
N GLY A 23 8.10 7.67 16.05
CA GLY A 23 9.29 7.20 15.33
C GLY A 23 10.03 5.99 15.89
N GLN A 24 9.34 4.97 16.40
CA GLN A 24 9.94 3.62 16.35
C GLN A 24 10.10 3.17 14.90
N PHE A 25 9.08 3.40 14.07
CA PHE A 25 9.02 2.93 12.69
C PHE A 25 9.15 4.05 11.64
N ALA A 26 9.32 5.32 12.05
CA ALA A 26 9.37 6.44 11.11
C ALA A 26 10.43 6.26 10.01
N ASP A 27 11.65 5.85 10.37
CA ASP A 27 12.71 5.60 9.40
C ASP A 27 12.32 4.51 8.38
N LYS A 28 11.66 3.44 8.85
CA LYS A 28 11.15 2.37 7.98
C LYS A 28 10.04 2.84 7.05
N LEU A 29 9.14 3.68 7.55
CA LEU A 29 8.05 4.25 6.76
C LEU A 29 8.55 5.23 5.69
N LEU A 30 9.54 6.06 6.03
CA LEU A 30 10.01 7.17 5.20
C LEU A 30 11.16 6.79 4.26
N HIS A 31 11.92 5.74 4.58
CA HIS A 31 13.14 5.35 3.86
C HIS A 31 13.20 3.86 3.48
N GLY A 32 12.24 3.06 3.91
CA GLY A 32 12.27 1.62 3.76
C GLY A 32 11.65 1.09 2.47
N ARG A 33 11.68 -0.24 2.36
CA ARG A 33 10.97 -0.98 1.33
C ARG A 33 9.58 -1.38 1.84
N ALA A 34 8.54 -0.82 1.24
CA ALA A 34 7.15 -1.06 1.64
C ALA A 34 6.39 -1.96 0.65
N VAL A 35 5.33 -2.62 1.12
CA VAL A 35 4.43 -3.41 0.27
C VAL A 35 2.98 -3.15 0.63
N GLN A 36 2.10 -3.20 -0.36
CA GLN A 36 0.66 -3.13 -0.15
C GLN A 36 0.11 -4.53 0.19
N VAL A 37 -0.78 -4.58 1.19
CA VAL A 37 -1.44 -5.80 1.65
C VAL A 37 -2.94 -5.53 1.74
N ALA A 38 -3.72 -6.29 0.98
CA ALA A 38 -5.18 -6.23 1.02
C ALA A 38 -5.74 -7.52 1.64
N LEU A 39 -6.00 -7.51 2.95
CA LEU A 39 -6.37 -8.72 3.69
C LEU A 39 -7.65 -9.39 3.22
N ALA A 40 -8.57 -8.68 2.56
CA ALA A 40 -9.74 -9.29 1.91
C ALA A 40 -9.41 -10.19 0.71
N SER A 41 -8.19 -10.13 0.14
CA SER A 41 -7.79 -10.96 -1.00
C SER A 41 -7.81 -12.46 -0.66
N PRO A 42 -8.15 -13.36 -1.60
CA PRO A 42 -8.14 -14.81 -1.41
C PRO A 42 -6.82 -15.35 -0.83
N TYR A 43 -5.70 -14.69 -1.13
CA TYR A 43 -4.37 -15.10 -0.67
C TYR A 43 -4.22 -15.15 0.85
N TYR A 44 -4.98 -14.31 1.56
CA TYR A 44 -4.91 -14.16 3.01
C TYR A 44 -6.03 -14.89 3.76
N GLN A 45 -7.07 -15.35 3.05
CA GLN A 45 -8.22 -16.02 3.68
C GLN A 45 -7.81 -17.38 4.24
N ASP A 46 -8.47 -17.83 5.31
CA ASP A 46 -8.23 -19.14 5.94
C ASP A 46 -6.76 -19.38 6.35
N ARG A 47 -6.09 -18.31 6.81
CA ARG A 47 -4.71 -18.32 7.32
C ARG A 47 -4.65 -17.63 8.67
N SER A 48 -3.66 -17.99 9.49
CA SER A 48 -3.36 -17.22 10.68
C SER A 48 -2.70 -15.87 10.33
N LEU A 49 -3.06 -14.84 11.10
CA LEU A 49 -2.42 -13.52 11.00
C LEU A 49 -0.91 -13.59 11.30
N GLU A 50 -0.51 -14.51 12.17
CA GLU A 50 0.90 -14.75 12.51
C GLU A 50 1.67 -15.26 11.29
N GLY A 51 1.13 -16.24 10.55
CA GLY A 51 1.76 -16.76 9.34
C GLY A 51 1.88 -15.72 8.23
N ILE A 52 0.85 -14.88 8.06
CA ILE A 52 0.89 -13.74 7.12
C ILE A 52 2.00 -12.76 7.53
N ALA A 53 2.09 -12.39 8.80
CA ALA A 53 3.13 -11.48 9.29
C ALA A 53 4.54 -12.09 9.15
N ASP A 54 4.70 -13.40 9.41
CA ASP A 54 5.96 -14.13 9.19
C ASP A 54 6.38 -14.11 7.72
N GLU A 55 5.44 -14.32 6.78
CA GLU A 55 5.74 -14.29 5.35
C GLU A 55 6.24 -12.91 4.90
N ILE A 56 5.56 -11.85 5.35
CA ILE A 56 5.94 -10.47 5.01
C ILE A 56 7.32 -10.13 5.59
N ALA A 57 7.60 -10.53 6.83
CA ALA A 57 8.89 -10.33 7.45
C ALA A 57 10.01 -11.10 6.73
N ALA A 58 9.76 -12.36 6.36
CA ALA A 58 10.72 -13.17 5.63
C ALA A 58 11.01 -12.61 4.23
N ALA A 59 10.04 -11.96 3.60
CA ALA A 59 10.24 -11.23 2.35
C ALA A 59 11.14 -9.99 2.48
N GLY A 60 11.40 -9.53 3.71
CA GLY A 60 12.29 -8.42 4.04
C GLY A 60 11.69 -7.05 3.74
N PHE A 61 10.38 -6.87 3.95
CA PHE A 61 9.77 -5.54 3.88
C PHE A 61 9.91 -4.80 5.22
N ASP A 62 10.18 -3.49 5.14
CA ASP A 62 10.32 -2.61 6.30
C ASP A 62 8.97 -2.04 6.74
N ALA A 63 8.05 -1.88 5.80
CA ALA A 63 6.74 -1.32 6.04
C ALA A 63 5.63 -2.01 5.22
N VAL A 64 4.41 -1.92 5.73
CA VAL A 64 3.19 -2.39 5.06
C VAL A 64 2.23 -1.21 4.90
N HIS A 65 1.71 -1.05 3.70
CA HIS A 65 0.47 -0.30 3.48
C HIS A 65 -0.70 -1.26 3.60
N LEU A 66 -1.38 -1.23 4.75
CA LEU A 66 -2.57 -2.04 4.96
C LEU A 66 -3.75 -1.35 4.25
N VAL A 67 -4.19 -1.96 3.15
CA VAL A 67 -5.27 -1.45 2.33
C VAL A 67 -6.60 -1.79 2.98
N ILE A 68 -7.40 -0.77 3.29
CA ILE A 68 -8.65 -0.87 4.03
C ILE A 68 -9.78 -0.41 3.12
N THR A 69 -10.46 -1.39 2.52
CA THR A 69 -11.66 -1.19 1.71
C THR A 69 -12.92 -1.34 2.55
N SER A 70 -12.91 -2.29 3.50
CA SER A 70 -13.92 -2.44 4.55
C SER A 70 -13.27 -2.53 5.92
N GLU A 71 -13.81 -1.79 6.89
CA GLU A 71 -13.33 -1.84 8.28
C GLU A 71 -13.46 -3.28 8.85
N SER A 72 -14.54 -3.98 8.52
CA SER A 72 -14.80 -5.33 9.06
C SER A 72 -13.95 -6.43 8.39
N ALA A 73 -13.69 -6.30 7.09
CA ALA A 73 -12.92 -7.27 6.34
C ALA A 73 -11.41 -7.10 6.57
N ASP A 74 -10.93 -5.86 6.62
CA ASP A 74 -9.49 -5.56 6.55
C ASP A 74 -8.87 -5.21 7.91
N LEU A 75 -9.62 -4.69 8.90
CA LEU A 75 -9.07 -4.39 10.22
C LEU A 75 -9.14 -5.62 11.14
N LYS A 76 -8.20 -6.55 10.95
CA LYS A 76 -8.08 -7.73 11.80
C LYS A 76 -7.41 -7.39 13.12
N PRO A 77 -8.06 -7.61 14.29
CA PRO A 77 -7.49 -7.29 15.59
C PRO A 77 -6.13 -7.96 15.81
N GLY A 78 -5.15 -7.19 16.29
CA GLY A 78 -3.79 -7.66 16.60
C GLY A 78 -2.87 -7.85 15.39
N PHE A 79 -3.32 -7.64 14.16
CA PHE A 79 -2.44 -7.81 12.98
C PHE A 79 -1.32 -6.76 12.94
N VAL A 80 -1.63 -5.50 13.25
CA VAL A 80 -0.62 -4.43 13.35
C VAL A 80 0.41 -4.75 14.43
N ASP A 81 -0.02 -5.25 15.60
CA ASP A 81 0.90 -5.64 16.67
C ASP A 81 1.83 -6.80 16.24
N LEU A 82 1.32 -7.75 15.44
CA LEU A 82 2.12 -8.85 14.88
C LEU A 82 3.18 -8.35 13.87
N LEU A 83 2.85 -7.35 13.07
CA LEU A 83 3.81 -6.69 12.17
C LEU A 83 4.86 -5.92 12.98
N HIS A 84 4.45 -5.15 13.98
CA HIS A 84 5.35 -4.43 14.90
C HIS A 84 6.32 -5.36 15.63
N ALA A 85 5.85 -6.53 16.09
CA ALA A 85 6.69 -7.53 16.74
C ALA A 85 7.81 -8.07 15.83
N ARG A 86 7.61 -7.98 14.51
CA ARG A 86 8.60 -8.32 13.46
C ARG A 86 9.38 -7.11 12.97
N GLY A 87 9.18 -5.97 13.62
CA GLY A 87 9.83 -4.72 13.29
C GLY A 87 9.28 -4.05 12.04
N ILE A 88 8.08 -4.35 11.58
CA ILE A 88 7.50 -3.78 10.35
C ILE A 88 6.58 -2.62 10.72
N GLY A 89 6.80 -1.45 10.13
CA GLY A 89 5.91 -0.30 10.32
C GLY A 89 4.65 -0.37 9.45
N VAL A 90 3.55 0.28 9.86
CA VAL A 90 2.25 0.12 9.18
C VAL A 90 1.59 1.45 8.84
N TRP A 91 1.34 1.66 7.54
CA TRP A 91 0.47 2.70 7.02
C TRP A 91 -0.99 2.23 6.98
N ALA A 92 -1.89 2.92 7.67
CA ALA A 92 -3.32 2.84 7.41
C ALA A 92 -3.63 3.48 6.05
N THR A 93 -4.25 2.73 5.16
CA THR A 93 -4.44 3.18 3.78
C THR A 93 -5.89 3.01 3.34
N LEU A 94 -6.51 4.11 2.90
CA LEU A 94 -7.84 4.11 2.27
C LEU A 94 -7.77 4.69 0.86
N PHE A 95 -8.88 4.64 0.12
CA PHE A 95 -9.00 5.28 -1.20
C PHE A 95 -9.70 6.63 -1.08
N ALA A 96 -9.11 7.67 -1.70
CA ALA A 96 -9.60 9.04 -1.62
C ALA A 96 -11.02 9.23 -2.14
N THR A 97 -11.44 8.45 -3.14
CA THR A 97 -12.81 8.50 -3.71
C THR A 97 -13.69 7.36 -3.19
N SER A 98 -13.24 6.60 -2.20
CA SER A 98 -13.95 5.43 -1.63
C SER A 98 -14.39 4.39 -2.68
N VAL A 99 -13.65 4.27 -3.79
CA VAL A 99 -14.05 3.49 -4.97
C VAL A 99 -14.30 2.01 -4.67
N TYR A 100 -13.53 1.44 -3.76
CA TYR A 100 -13.65 0.03 -3.33
C TYR A 100 -14.40 -0.14 -2.01
N THR A 101 -14.97 0.93 -1.44
CA THR A 101 -15.73 0.81 -0.19
C THR A 101 -17.04 0.08 -0.45
N PRO A 102 -17.37 -0.98 0.30
CA PRO A 102 -18.67 -1.65 0.16
C PRO A 102 -19.83 -0.68 0.41
N THR A 103 -20.94 -0.90 -0.28
CA THR A 103 -22.10 0.01 -0.20
C THR A 103 -22.73 0.00 1.19
N GLU A 104 -22.71 -1.14 1.85
CA GLU A 104 -23.19 -1.34 3.22
C GLU A 104 -22.36 -0.58 4.26
N ASP A 105 -21.13 -0.15 3.93
CA ASP A 105 -20.27 0.65 4.79
C ASP A 105 -20.49 2.17 4.56
N LEU A 106 -21.28 2.56 3.54
CA LEU A 106 -21.59 3.96 3.24
C LEU A 106 -22.81 4.44 4.05
N PRO A 107 -22.84 5.73 4.46
CA PRO A 107 -23.93 6.29 5.26
C PRO A 107 -25.17 6.56 4.40
N GLU A 108 -26.34 6.69 5.01
CA GLU A 108 -27.55 7.12 4.29
C GLU A 108 -27.34 8.45 3.56
N GLY A 109 -27.77 8.54 2.29
CA GLY A 109 -27.64 9.73 1.46
C GLY A 109 -26.31 9.88 0.72
N TRP A 110 -25.41 8.88 0.80
CA TRP A 110 -24.12 8.88 0.10
C TRP A 110 -24.26 9.03 -1.42
N GLU A 111 -25.40 8.64 -2.00
CA GLU A 111 -25.66 8.71 -3.44
C GLU A 111 -25.57 10.15 -3.98
N GLU A 112 -25.87 11.15 -3.14
CA GLU A 112 -25.74 12.56 -3.51
C GLU A 112 -24.29 12.99 -3.71
N TRP A 113 -23.32 12.20 -3.25
CA TRP A 113 -21.90 12.50 -3.37
C TRP A 113 -21.23 11.86 -4.58
N GLN A 114 -21.98 11.13 -5.41
CA GLN A 114 -21.39 10.41 -6.53
C GLN A 114 -20.82 11.36 -7.59
N VAL A 115 -19.64 11.01 -8.09
CA VAL A 115 -19.07 11.59 -9.30
C VAL A 115 -19.94 11.20 -10.48
N GLU A 116 -20.30 12.18 -11.31
CA GLU A 116 -20.95 11.92 -12.60
C GLU A 116 -19.93 12.02 -13.74
N PHE A 117 -20.02 11.09 -14.68
CA PHE A 117 -19.19 11.04 -15.88
C PHE A 117 -20.03 11.36 -17.10
N LEU A 118 -19.44 12.03 -18.09
CA LEU A 118 -20.07 12.21 -19.41
C LEU A 118 -20.43 10.88 -20.07
N VAL A 119 -19.58 9.87 -19.87
CA VAL A 119 -19.80 8.50 -20.31
C VAL A 119 -19.74 7.61 -19.06
N PRO A 120 -20.79 6.83 -18.75
CA PRO A 120 -20.83 5.97 -17.57
C PRO A 120 -19.61 5.05 -17.49
N GLN A 121 -18.96 5.04 -16.32
CA GLN A 121 -17.82 4.17 -16.00
C GLN A 121 -18.25 2.99 -15.11
N GLY A 122 -17.41 1.95 -15.04
CA GLY A 122 -17.72 0.72 -14.30
C GLY A 122 -17.58 0.83 -12.78
N TYR A 123 -16.89 1.85 -12.27
CA TYR A 123 -16.63 2.03 -10.85
C TYR A 123 -17.39 3.23 -10.28
N ARG A 124 -17.78 3.12 -9.01
CA ARG A 124 -18.37 4.20 -8.24
C ARG A 124 -17.27 5.05 -7.63
N HIS A 125 -17.29 6.36 -7.87
CA HIS A 125 -16.41 7.31 -7.19
C HIS A 125 -17.25 8.32 -6.41
N LEU A 126 -16.80 8.67 -5.20
CA LEU A 126 -17.38 9.77 -4.42
C LEU A 126 -16.56 11.04 -4.63
N SER A 127 -17.27 12.15 -4.84
CA SER A 127 -16.70 13.43 -5.24
C SER A 127 -15.98 14.07 -4.07
N MET A 128 -14.69 14.30 -4.24
CA MET A 128 -13.85 14.98 -3.24
C MET A 128 -14.27 16.43 -2.99
N ALA A 129 -15.19 17.00 -3.77
CA ALA A 129 -15.75 18.34 -3.54
C ALA A 129 -16.93 18.37 -2.56
N GLU A 130 -17.48 17.21 -2.18
CA GLU A 130 -18.71 17.11 -1.37
C GLU A 130 -18.40 17.19 0.13
N PRO A 131 -18.86 18.24 0.86
CA PRO A 131 -18.55 18.40 2.28
C PRO A 131 -19.09 17.25 3.13
N GLY A 132 -20.27 16.70 2.79
CA GLY A 132 -20.84 15.55 3.49
C GLY A 132 -19.93 14.31 3.37
N TYR A 133 -19.35 14.10 2.19
CA TYR A 133 -18.37 13.04 1.98
C TYR A 133 -17.09 13.27 2.77
N ARG A 134 -16.54 14.50 2.75
CA ARG A 134 -15.34 14.86 3.51
C ARG A 134 -15.52 14.62 5.02
N GLU A 135 -16.62 15.10 5.59
CA GLU A 135 -16.94 14.90 7.01
C GLU A 135 -17.08 13.42 7.37
N TRP A 136 -17.80 12.64 6.54
CA TRP A 136 -17.91 11.20 6.75
C TRP A 136 -16.53 10.52 6.70
N LEU A 137 -15.70 10.88 5.72
CA LEU A 137 -14.38 10.28 5.56
C LEU A 137 -13.44 10.65 6.73
N LYS A 138 -13.49 11.88 7.27
CA LYS A 138 -12.78 12.24 8.51
C LYS A 138 -13.17 11.31 9.66
N GLY A 139 -14.47 11.09 9.85
CA GLY A 139 -14.97 10.16 10.87
C GLY A 139 -14.52 8.71 10.63
N ARG A 140 -14.45 8.28 9.37
CA ARG A 140 -13.92 6.95 9.00
C ARG A 140 -12.44 6.80 9.29
N ILE A 141 -11.63 7.80 8.90
CA ILE A 141 -10.18 7.83 9.17
C ILE A 141 -9.93 7.72 10.67
N ASP A 142 -10.69 8.45 11.49
CA ASP A 142 -10.57 8.39 12.95
C ASP A 142 -10.85 7.00 13.52
N ARG A 143 -11.92 6.34 13.08
CA ARG A 143 -12.24 4.96 13.49
C ARG A 143 -11.14 3.98 13.11
N VAL A 144 -10.63 4.08 11.88
CA VAL A 144 -9.52 3.24 11.40
C VAL A 144 -8.28 3.44 12.26
N LEU A 145 -7.82 4.69 12.43
CA LEU A 145 -6.62 4.98 13.21
C LEU A 145 -6.79 4.66 14.71
N SER A 146 -8.02 4.58 15.19
CA SER A 146 -8.34 4.15 16.56
C SER A 146 -8.44 2.64 16.74
N ALA A 147 -8.57 1.87 15.67
CA ALA A 147 -8.72 0.42 15.73
C ALA A 147 -7.40 -0.33 16.00
N ALA A 148 -6.25 0.28 15.65
CA ALA A 148 -4.93 -0.29 15.87
C ALA A 148 -3.85 0.81 15.99
N ALA A 149 -2.65 0.43 16.44
CA ALA A 149 -1.51 1.33 16.58
C ALA A 149 -0.82 1.59 15.23
N PHE A 150 -1.51 2.22 14.27
CA PHE A 150 -0.89 2.59 13.00
C PHE A 150 0.21 3.65 13.18
N ASP A 151 1.27 3.55 12.38
CA ASP A 151 2.42 4.46 12.41
C ASP A 151 2.26 5.62 11.42
N GLY A 152 1.50 5.37 10.34
CA GLY A 152 1.26 6.33 9.28
C GLY A 152 -0.14 6.22 8.69
N PHE A 153 -0.54 7.25 7.97
CA PHE A 153 -1.81 7.36 7.25
C PHE A 153 -1.59 7.89 5.82
N THR A 154 -2.30 7.32 4.85
CA THR A 154 -2.35 7.83 3.47
C THR A 154 -3.68 7.55 2.78
N LEU A 155 -3.95 8.30 1.71
CA LEU A 155 -5.06 8.07 0.79
C LEU A 155 -4.54 7.76 -0.60
N TYR A 156 -4.93 6.62 -1.16
CA TYR A 156 -4.64 6.23 -2.52
C TYR A 156 -5.58 6.91 -3.51
N GLU A 157 -5.05 7.11 -4.72
CA GLU A 157 -5.81 7.55 -5.90
C GLU A 157 -6.68 8.81 -5.68
N PRO A 158 -6.10 9.92 -5.15
CA PRO A 158 -6.79 11.20 -5.00
C PRO A 158 -6.84 11.96 -6.33
N PHE A 159 -7.54 11.39 -7.31
CA PHE A 159 -7.70 11.98 -8.63
C PHE A 159 -9.11 11.84 -9.18
N PHE A 160 -9.40 12.65 -10.20
CA PHE A 160 -10.54 12.43 -11.06
C PHE A 160 -10.18 11.32 -12.07
N PRO A 161 -10.93 10.21 -12.12
CA PRO A 161 -10.57 9.03 -12.92
C PRO A 161 -10.85 9.24 -14.41
N VAL A 162 -10.03 10.08 -15.05
CA VAL A 162 -10.15 10.50 -16.43
C VAL A 162 -8.79 10.35 -17.10
N TRP A 163 -8.66 9.38 -18.00
CA TRP A 163 -7.44 9.18 -18.77
C TRP A 163 -7.63 9.60 -20.23
N ARG A 164 -6.77 10.49 -20.73
CA ARG A 164 -6.85 11.09 -22.09
C ARG A 164 -8.18 11.79 -22.36
N GLY A 165 -8.88 12.24 -21.31
CA GLY A 165 -10.31 12.58 -21.32
C GLY A 165 -10.86 13.20 -22.61
N LEU A 166 -10.39 14.40 -22.94
CA LEU A 166 -10.84 15.18 -24.10
C LEU A 166 -10.39 14.63 -25.46
N GLU A 167 -9.37 13.76 -25.48
CA GLU A 167 -8.87 13.11 -26.71
C GLU A 167 -9.69 11.86 -27.11
N GLN A 168 -10.61 11.42 -26.24
CA GLN A 168 -11.46 10.26 -26.50
C GLN A 168 -12.65 10.64 -27.39
N ASP A 169 -13.15 9.67 -28.17
CA ASP A 169 -14.41 9.79 -28.91
C ASP A 169 -15.35 8.62 -28.54
N PRO A 170 -16.44 8.86 -27.79
CA PRO A 170 -16.87 10.15 -27.25
C PRO A 170 -15.94 10.67 -26.13
N VAL A 171 -15.93 11.99 -25.93
CA VAL A 171 -15.18 12.67 -24.86
C VAL A 171 -15.52 12.06 -23.51
N GLN A 172 -14.49 11.79 -22.70
CA GLN A 172 -14.64 11.28 -21.33
C GLN A 172 -14.20 12.36 -20.34
N TYR A 173 -15.08 12.74 -19.42
CA TYR A 173 -14.76 13.74 -18.40
C TYR A 173 -15.57 13.50 -17.12
N ALA A 174 -14.99 13.91 -16.00
CA ALA A 174 -15.56 13.88 -14.67
C ALA A 174 -14.81 14.87 -13.76
N ASP A 175 -15.43 15.44 -12.73
CA ASP A 175 -16.84 15.30 -12.33
C ASP A 175 -17.72 16.32 -13.07
N VAL A 176 -18.84 15.85 -13.65
CA VAL A 176 -19.83 16.71 -14.32
C VAL A 176 -21.17 16.76 -13.59
N SER A 177 -21.23 16.27 -12.36
CA SER A 177 -22.47 16.23 -11.58
C SER A 177 -23.02 17.63 -11.34
N PRO A 178 -24.35 17.83 -11.29
CA PRO A 178 -24.94 19.13 -10.98
C PRO A 178 -24.42 19.74 -9.67
N ALA A 179 -24.06 18.90 -8.69
CA ALA A 179 -23.52 19.34 -7.41
C ALA A 179 -22.07 19.85 -7.52
N PHE A 180 -21.23 19.19 -8.33
CA PHE A 180 -19.89 19.66 -8.64
C PHE A 180 -19.91 20.97 -9.46
N GLN A 181 -20.78 21.05 -10.48
CA GLN A 181 -20.95 22.27 -11.28
C GLN A 181 -21.33 23.47 -10.42
N ARG A 182 -22.27 23.31 -9.48
CA ARG A 182 -22.64 24.38 -8.54
C ARG A 182 -21.46 24.86 -7.70
N ARG A 183 -20.67 23.94 -7.17
CA ARG A 183 -19.48 24.30 -6.37
C ARG A 183 -18.41 24.99 -7.18
N PHE A 184 -18.19 24.56 -8.42
CA PHE A 184 -17.30 25.27 -9.35
C PHE A 184 -17.76 26.72 -9.52
N MET A 185 -19.04 26.94 -9.83
CA MET A 185 -19.62 28.28 -10.01
C MET A 185 -19.50 29.13 -8.73
N GLU A 186 -19.78 28.54 -7.56
CA GLU A 186 -19.63 29.20 -6.26
C GLU A 186 -18.17 29.57 -5.94
N ALA A 187 -17.21 28.69 -6.23
CA ALA A 187 -15.81 28.90 -5.92
C ALA A 187 -15.10 29.88 -6.87
N THR A 188 -15.53 29.93 -8.13
CA THR A 188 -14.89 30.73 -9.19
C THR A 188 -15.62 32.03 -9.50
N GLY A 189 -16.90 32.14 -9.14
CA GLY A 189 -17.77 33.26 -9.49
C GLY A 189 -18.28 33.22 -10.93
N HIS A 190 -18.08 32.12 -11.66
CA HIS A 190 -18.68 31.90 -12.97
C HIS A 190 -20.17 31.58 -12.84
N ASP A 191 -20.98 32.08 -13.78
CA ASP A 191 -22.41 31.76 -13.86
C ASP A 191 -22.71 30.47 -14.66
N ARG A 192 -21.65 29.82 -15.18
CA ARG A 192 -21.74 28.70 -16.12
C ARG A 192 -20.61 27.70 -15.91
N PHE A 193 -20.81 26.49 -16.43
CA PHE A 193 -19.84 25.38 -16.44
C PHE A 193 -19.47 25.04 -17.89
N PRO A 194 -18.22 24.61 -18.18
CA PRO A 194 -17.82 24.19 -19.53
C PRO A 194 -18.75 23.16 -20.17
N ASN A 195 -19.04 23.33 -21.45
CA ASN A 195 -19.76 22.37 -22.26
C ASN A 195 -18.77 21.44 -22.98
N PHE A 196 -19.02 20.13 -22.93
CA PHE A 196 -18.17 19.10 -23.55
C PHE A 196 -18.83 18.36 -24.73
N ALA A 197 -20.08 18.69 -25.05
CA ALA A 197 -20.92 17.92 -25.98
C ALA A 197 -21.37 18.70 -27.22
N ASP A 198 -21.50 20.02 -27.14
CA ASP A 198 -22.03 20.86 -28.22
C ASP A 198 -21.00 21.91 -28.68
N PRO A 199 -20.32 21.71 -29.82
CA PRO A 199 -19.39 22.69 -30.39
C PRO A 199 -20.00 24.05 -30.74
N ALA A 200 -21.33 24.16 -30.84
CA ALA A 200 -22.00 25.43 -31.10
C ALA A 200 -22.30 26.23 -29.82
N ASP A 201 -22.12 25.62 -28.64
CA ASP A 201 -22.29 26.30 -27.36
C ASP A 201 -21.14 27.31 -27.15
N PRO A 202 -21.42 28.58 -26.76
CA PRO A 202 -20.37 29.55 -26.47
C PRO A 202 -19.41 29.11 -25.36
N ASP A 203 -19.83 28.21 -24.47
CA ASP A 203 -19.01 27.65 -23.38
C ASP A 203 -18.45 26.27 -23.70
N PHE A 204 -18.51 25.85 -24.97
CA PHE A 204 -17.79 24.67 -25.43
C PHE A 204 -16.30 24.79 -25.10
N TYR A 205 -15.69 23.74 -24.55
CA TYR A 205 -14.36 23.81 -23.96
C TYR A 205 -13.27 24.32 -24.94
N GLU A 206 -13.37 24.02 -26.24
CA GLU A 206 -12.46 24.57 -27.26
C GLU A 206 -12.77 26.03 -27.63
N THR A 207 -14.04 26.44 -27.53
CA THR A 207 -14.50 27.80 -27.87
C THR A 207 -14.22 28.78 -26.73
N ASN A 208 -14.39 28.36 -25.47
CA ASN A 208 -14.12 29.14 -24.27
C ASN A 208 -12.99 28.50 -23.43
N PRO A 209 -11.74 28.58 -23.90
CA PRO A 209 -10.60 27.95 -23.22
C PRO A 209 -10.26 28.61 -21.88
N ALA A 210 -10.75 29.82 -21.61
CA ALA A 210 -10.56 30.47 -20.31
C ALA A 210 -11.40 29.79 -19.23
N LEU A 211 -12.70 29.59 -19.48
CA LEU A 211 -13.59 28.88 -18.56
C LEU A 211 -13.12 27.43 -18.33
N TYR A 212 -12.63 26.76 -19.38
CA TYR A 212 -12.08 25.42 -19.26
C TYR A 212 -10.82 25.37 -18.38
N ARG A 213 -9.87 26.30 -18.55
CA ARG A 213 -8.68 26.39 -17.67
C ARG A 213 -9.05 26.61 -16.21
N ASP A 214 -10.03 27.48 -15.94
CA ASP A 214 -10.51 27.71 -14.57
C ASP A 214 -11.09 26.42 -13.97
N LEU A 215 -11.74 25.56 -14.77
CA LEU A 215 -12.19 24.23 -14.33
C LEU A 215 -11.02 23.29 -14.02
N VAL A 216 -9.97 23.29 -14.84
CA VAL A 216 -8.75 22.50 -14.56
C VAL A 216 -8.11 22.94 -13.25
N ASP A 217 -7.97 24.25 -13.03
CA ASP A 217 -7.43 24.81 -11.79
C ASP A 217 -8.31 24.47 -10.58
N TYR A 218 -9.63 24.55 -10.75
CA TYR A 218 -10.57 24.16 -9.69
C TYR A 218 -10.47 22.68 -9.33
N ARG A 219 -10.30 21.78 -10.30
CA ARG A 219 -10.14 20.33 -10.03
C ARG A 219 -8.88 20.06 -9.19
N ALA A 220 -7.76 20.71 -9.50
CA ALA A 220 -6.56 20.60 -8.69
C ALA A 220 -6.75 21.19 -7.28
N GLU A 221 -7.44 22.33 -7.17
CA GLU A 221 -7.78 22.94 -5.89
C GLU A 221 -8.70 22.04 -5.04
N VAL A 222 -9.63 21.32 -5.64
CA VAL A 222 -10.49 20.35 -4.95
C VAL A 222 -9.63 19.27 -4.28
N ILE A 223 -8.62 18.73 -4.97
CA ILE A 223 -7.73 17.69 -4.41
C ILE A 223 -6.85 18.25 -3.28
N ALA A 224 -6.23 19.42 -3.49
CA ALA A 224 -5.39 20.06 -2.48
C ALA A 224 -6.18 20.42 -1.21
N SER A 225 -7.38 21.01 -1.37
CA SER A 225 -8.25 21.35 -0.24
C SER A 225 -8.83 20.11 0.44
N PHE A 226 -9.11 19.05 -0.31
CA PHE A 226 -9.58 17.78 0.24
C PHE A 226 -8.54 17.18 1.19
N PHE A 227 -7.28 17.05 0.76
CA PHE A 227 -6.23 16.58 1.65
C PHE A 227 -6.02 17.51 2.86
N ASP A 228 -5.97 18.81 2.64
CA ASP A 228 -5.74 19.77 3.72
C ASP A 228 -6.84 19.71 4.78
N GLU A 229 -8.10 19.59 4.37
CA GLU A 229 -9.22 19.45 5.29
C GLU A 229 -9.15 18.14 6.09
N LEU A 230 -8.86 17.01 5.44
CA LEU A 230 -8.77 15.71 6.11
C LEU A 230 -7.58 15.63 7.08
N VAL A 231 -6.48 16.31 6.77
CA VAL A 231 -5.23 16.24 7.54
C VAL A 231 -5.13 17.34 8.58
N ASN A 232 -5.29 18.60 8.17
CA ASN A 232 -5.04 19.80 8.97
C ASN A 232 -6.33 20.52 9.43
N GLY A 233 -7.48 20.24 8.81
CA GLY A 233 -8.75 20.87 9.16
C GLY A 233 -9.28 20.46 10.54
N ASP A 234 -10.39 21.08 10.95
CA ASP A 234 -11.07 20.75 12.22
C ASP A 234 -11.52 19.28 12.20
N GLY A 235 -11.12 18.56 13.24
CA GLY A 235 -11.23 17.11 13.28
C GLY A 235 -10.44 16.47 12.14
N GLY A 236 -9.22 16.94 11.87
CA GLY A 236 -8.30 16.31 10.92
C GLY A 236 -7.43 15.25 11.60
N VAL A 237 -6.62 14.55 10.80
CA VAL A 237 -5.64 13.56 11.29
C VAL A 237 -4.68 14.19 12.30
N ARG A 238 -4.14 15.39 12.02
CA ARG A 238 -3.16 16.01 12.92
C ARG A 238 -3.73 16.48 14.25
N GLU A 239 -5.02 16.81 14.29
CA GLU A 239 -5.68 17.17 15.54
C GLU A 239 -5.95 15.92 16.40
N ARG A 240 -6.48 14.86 15.78
CA ARG A 240 -6.90 13.66 16.51
C ARG A 240 -5.75 12.71 16.83
N ARG A 241 -4.81 12.54 15.91
CA ARG A 241 -3.72 11.55 15.93
C ARG A 241 -2.37 12.20 15.55
N PRO A 242 -1.88 13.19 16.33
CA PRO A 242 -0.65 13.92 16.02
C PRO A 242 0.62 13.05 15.96
N GLU A 243 0.58 11.84 16.50
CA GLU A 243 1.66 10.87 16.48
C GLU A 243 1.80 10.12 15.14
N VAL A 244 0.74 10.10 14.32
CA VAL A 244 0.69 9.36 13.05
C VAL A 244 1.32 10.19 11.94
N LEU A 245 2.25 9.59 11.19
CA LEU A 245 2.84 10.22 10.01
C LEU A 245 1.81 10.32 8.88
N VAL A 246 1.89 11.35 8.06
CA VAL A 246 0.99 11.55 6.93
C VAL A 246 1.78 11.50 5.63
N SER A 247 1.37 10.60 4.73
CA SER A 247 1.78 10.65 3.32
C SER A 247 0.65 11.23 2.48
N THR A 248 0.97 12.15 1.58
CA THR A 248 0.08 12.45 0.45
C THR A 248 0.47 11.58 -0.74
N TRP A 249 -0.40 11.51 -1.74
CA TRP A 249 -0.27 10.59 -2.85
C TRP A 249 -0.65 11.29 -4.15
N SER A 250 0.07 11.03 -5.24
CA SER A 250 -0.32 11.40 -6.59
C SER A 250 0.09 10.31 -7.56
N VAL A 251 -0.27 10.45 -8.83
CA VAL A 251 0.15 9.54 -9.89
C VAL A 251 1.21 10.19 -10.76
N ALA A 252 2.13 9.39 -11.30
CA ALA A 252 3.16 9.77 -12.24
C ALA A 252 3.15 8.83 -13.46
N ALA A 253 3.37 9.40 -14.64
CA ALA A 253 3.43 8.67 -15.91
C ALA A 253 4.70 9.06 -16.68
N ALA A 254 5.33 8.11 -17.35
CA ALA A 254 6.56 8.30 -18.11
C ALA A 254 6.22 8.89 -19.48
N MET A 255 5.89 10.18 -19.48
CA MET A 255 5.48 10.93 -20.66
C MET A 255 6.04 12.35 -20.67
N GLU A 256 6.19 12.90 -21.86
CA GLU A 256 6.50 14.32 -22.05
C GLU A 256 5.37 15.17 -21.48
N ASP A 257 5.71 16.28 -20.83
CA ASP A 257 4.75 17.22 -20.21
C ASP A 257 3.76 16.61 -19.21
N GLY A 258 4.12 15.47 -18.61
CA GLY A 258 3.23 14.70 -17.75
C GLY A 258 2.69 15.46 -16.51
N LEU A 259 3.35 16.52 -16.04
CA LEU A 259 2.82 17.39 -14.99
C LEU A 259 1.60 18.17 -15.45
N GLU A 260 1.67 18.82 -16.63
CA GLU A 260 0.58 19.60 -17.20
C GLU A 260 -0.56 18.68 -17.63
N ILE A 261 -0.23 17.56 -18.26
CA ILE A 261 -1.21 16.60 -18.77
C ILE A 261 -1.98 15.92 -17.63
N LEU A 262 -1.32 15.43 -16.58
CA LEU A 262 -2.03 14.83 -15.45
C LEU A 262 -2.80 15.86 -14.62
N ARG A 263 -2.36 17.13 -14.61
CA ARG A 263 -3.16 18.21 -14.04
C ARG A 263 -4.47 18.39 -14.81
N GLU A 264 -4.42 18.46 -16.13
CA GLU A 264 -5.60 18.62 -16.99
C GLU A 264 -6.52 17.40 -16.91
N TRP A 265 -5.98 16.19 -17.05
CA TRP A 265 -6.77 14.99 -17.13
C TRP A 265 -7.34 14.60 -15.77
N GLU A 266 -6.52 14.61 -14.73
CA GLU A 266 -6.80 13.95 -13.46
C GLU A 266 -6.88 14.91 -12.25
N GLY A 267 -6.60 16.20 -12.48
CA GLY A 267 -6.55 17.22 -11.42
C GLY A 267 -5.27 17.13 -10.57
N HIS A 268 -4.25 16.39 -11.00
CA HIS A 268 -3.06 16.17 -10.20
C HIS A 268 -2.15 17.40 -10.12
N ASP A 269 -1.85 17.83 -8.90
CA ASP A 269 -0.84 18.85 -8.60
C ASP A 269 -0.15 18.52 -7.28
N ALA A 270 0.91 17.72 -7.37
CA ALA A 270 1.65 17.27 -6.20
C ALA A 270 2.26 18.44 -5.41
N ALA A 271 2.76 19.47 -6.11
CA ALA A 271 3.36 20.64 -5.47
C ALA A 271 2.31 21.42 -4.67
N ALA A 272 1.13 21.70 -5.23
CA ALA A 272 0.07 22.40 -4.51
C ALA A 272 -0.43 21.61 -3.29
N VAL A 273 -0.59 20.28 -3.43
CA VAL A 273 -0.97 19.41 -2.29
C VAL A 273 0.10 19.46 -1.21
N VAL A 274 1.38 19.32 -1.56
CA VAL A 274 2.49 19.31 -0.59
C VAL A 274 2.66 20.66 0.09
N GLU A 275 2.61 21.76 -0.64
CA GLU A 275 2.77 23.12 -0.10
C GLU A 275 1.70 23.42 0.97
N ARG A 276 0.46 22.99 0.71
CA ARG A 276 -0.68 23.20 1.61
C ARG A 276 -0.66 22.23 2.79
N VAL A 277 -0.60 20.93 2.51
CA VAL A 277 -0.77 19.87 3.53
C VAL A 277 0.47 19.74 4.42
N LYS A 278 1.65 19.97 3.84
CA LYS A 278 2.97 19.77 4.47
C LYS A 278 3.14 18.36 5.04
N PRO A 279 2.99 17.30 4.23
CA PRO A 279 3.04 15.92 4.73
C PRO A 279 4.43 15.53 5.23
N ASP A 280 4.54 14.37 5.86
CA ASP A 280 5.83 13.77 6.27
C ASP A 280 6.50 13.04 5.10
N MET A 281 5.71 12.60 4.11
CA MET A 281 6.16 11.99 2.85
C MET A 281 5.21 12.33 1.71
N HIS A 282 5.69 12.31 0.48
CA HIS A 282 4.84 12.25 -0.70
C HIS A 282 5.11 10.96 -1.49
N THR A 283 4.06 10.31 -2.00
CA THR A 283 4.22 9.10 -2.82
C THR A 283 3.73 9.31 -4.25
N LEU A 284 4.57 8.93 -5.21
CA LEU A 284 4.24 8.88 -6.63
C LEU A 284 3.85 7.44 -7.01
N GLN A 285 2.60 7.22 -7.40
CA GLN A 285 2.12 5.96 -7.96
C GLN A 285 2.43 5.86 -9.44
N THR A 286 2.89 4.70 -9.89
CA THR A 286 2.99 4.38 -11.31
C THR A 286 1.62 4.33 -11.94
N HIS A 287 1.43 5.11 -13.01
CA HIS A 287 0.19 5.09 -13.79
C HIS A 287 0.05 3.81 -14.64
N TRP A 288 -1.19 3.46 -15.00
CA TRP A 288 -1.50 2.24 -15.75
C TRP A 288 -0.83 2.07 -17.11
N PRO A 289 -0.63 3.11 -17.94
CA PRO A 289 0.06 2.94 -19.21
C PRO A 289 1.51 2.49 -19.03
N ASP A 290 2.11 2.79 -17.89
CA ASP A 290 3.47 2.38 -17.59
C ASP A 290 3.50 0.96 -17.04
N TRP A 291 2.70 0.66 -16.01
CA TRP A 291 2.78 -0.65 -15.35
C TRP A 291 2.29 -1.81 -16.21
N VAL A 292 1.38 -1.59 -17.17
CA VAL A 292 0.94 -2.67 -18.08
C VAL A 292 2.06 -3.18 -18.98
N ARG A 293 3.17 -2.46 -19.13
CA ARG A 293 4.29 -2.82 -20.02
C ARG A 293 5.11 -3.98 -19.47
N PRO A 294 5.14 -5.14 -20.14
CA PRO A 294 5.98 -6.27 -19.74
C PRO A 294 7.47 -5.92 -19.63
N GLU A 295 7.96 -5.13 -20.58
CA GLU A 295 9.35 -4.73 -20.75
C GLU A 295 9.79 -3.52 -19.91
N LEU A 296 8.92 -3.00 -19.02
CA LEU A 296 9.25 -1.86 -18.16
C LEU A 296 10.56 -2.13 -17.38
N PRO A 297 11.65 -1.36 -17.64
CA PRO A 297 12.94 -1.60 -17.00
C PRO A 297 12.90 -1.15 -15.53
N PRO A 298 13.71 -1.72 -14.63
CA PRO A 298 13.65 -1.39 -13.21
C PRO A 298 14.03 0.07 -12.88
N ASP A 299 14.69 0.80 -13.77
CA ASP A 299 15.08 2.20 -13.54
C ASP A 299 14.06 3.22 -14.09
N TYR A 300 12.87 2.78 -14.52
CA TYR A 300 11.85 3.65 -15.13
C TYR A 300 11.39 4.80 -14.23
N ALA A 301 11.50 4.67 -12.90
CA ALA A 301 11.18 5.74 -11.95
C ALA A 301 12.01 7.02 -12.17
N ARG A 302 13.15 6.94 -12.87
CA ARG A 302 13.90 8.13 -13.32
C ARG A 302 13.09 9.06 -14.21
N ALA A 303 12.12 8.52 -14.97
CA ALA A 303 11.19 9.32 -15.75
C ALA A 303 10.22 10.14 -14.88
N TYR A 304 10.11 9.83 -13.59
CA TYR A 304 9.23 10.54 -12.66
C TYR A 304 9.92 11.67 -11.89
N LEU A 305 11.21 11.91 -12.14
CA LEU A 305 11.96 13.00 -11.49
C LEU A 305 11.29 14.37 -11.64
N PRO A 306 10.70 14.76 -12.78
CA PRO A 306 10.00 16.04 -12.87
C PRO A 306 8.88 16.21 -11.82
N TYR A 307 8.18 15.12 -11.47
CA TYR A 307 7.16 15.14 -10.42
C TYR A 307 7.77 15.27 -9.02
N ALA A 308 8.88 14.58 -8.75
CA ALA A 308 9.60 14.72 -7.48
C ALA A 308 10.23 16.12 -7.33
N GLU A 309 10.79 16.65 -8.41
CA GLU A 309 11.40 17.99 -8.45
C GLU A 309 10.36 19.09 -8.20
N SER A 310 9.13 18.96 -8.71
CA SER A 310 8.06 19.93 -8.42
C SER A 310 7.67 19.93 -6.95
N VAL A 311 7.67 18.76 -6.30
CA VAL A 311 7.48 18.60 -4.85
C VAL A 311 8.64 19.23 -4.07
N TRP A 312 9.89 18.92 -4.43
CA TRP A 312 11.06 19.47 -3.74
C TRP A 312 11.25 20.97 -3.93
N ALA A 313 10.72 21.55 -5.01
CA ALA A 313 10.73 22.99 -5.23
C ALA A 313 9.95 23.75 -4.15
N VAL A 314 8.85 23.18 -3.64
CA VAL A 314 8.02 23.78 -2.59
C VAL A 314 8.33 23.24 -1.19
N ALA A 315 8.86 22.03 -1.09
CA ALA A 315 9.28 21.39 0.16
C ALA A 315 10.66 20.72 0.05
N PRO A 316 11.77 21.50 0.10
CA PRO A 316 13.12 20.97 -0.01
C PRO A 316 13.40 19.91 1.07
N GLY A 317 13.82 18.73 0.63
CA GLY A 317 14.19 17.62 1.52
C GLY A 317 13.02 16.78 2.03
N LEU A 318 11.79 17.03 1.58
CA LEU A 318 10.67 16.13 1.85
C LEU A 318 10.95 14.73 1.25
N PRO A 319 10.81 13.64 2.03
CA PRO A 319 10.89 12.28 1.49
C PRO A 319 9.86 12.05 0.39
N VAL A 320 10.31 11.52 -0.75
CA VAL A 320 9.44 11.12 -1.86
C VAL A 320 9.60 9.62 -2.10
N SER A 321 8.50 8.88 -2.01
CA SER A 321 8.42 7.45 -2.34
C SER A 321 7.92 7.26 -3.77
N VAL A 322 8.32 6.16 -4.40
CA VAL A 322 7.73 5.71 -5.66
C VAL A 322 7.07 4.34 -5.48
N GLN A 323 5.81 4.24 -5.87
CA GLN A 323 5.07 2.98 -5.89
C GLN A 323 5.19 2.31 -7.25
N ALA A 324 5.33 0.99 -7.27
CA ALA A 324 5.35 0.16 -8.47
C ALA A 324 4.31 -0.96 -8.39
N ASP A 325 3.60 -1.21 -9.49
CA ASP A 325 2.83 -2.43 -9.67
C ASP A 325 3.74 -3.55 -10.19
N ILE A 326 3.72 -4.70 -9.53
CA ILE A 326 4.59 -5.83 -9.83
C ILE A 326 3.88 -7.02 -10.46
N GLY A 327 2.56 -6.98 -10.68
CA GLY A 327 1.88 -8.19 -11.11
C GLY A 327 0.36 -8.18 -11.25
N SER A 328 -0.28 -7.02 -11.43
CA SER A 328 -1.74 -6.98 -11.67
C SER A 328 -2.17 -7.74 -12.93
N LEU A 329 -1.30 -7.86 -13.93
CA LEU A 329 -1.51 -8.73 -15.09
C LEU A 329 -0.37 -9.75 -15.19
N ASN A 330 -0.71 -10.98 -15.55
CA ASN A 330 0.28 -12.06 -15.67
C ASN A 330 1.39 -11.77 -16.69
N THR A 331 1.11 -10.96 -17.71
CA THR A 331 2.06 -10.57 -18.75
C THR A 331 3.11 -9.58 -18.27
N MET A 332 2.85 -8.81 -17.20
CA MET A 332 3.78 -7.78 -16.70
C MET A 332 4.44 -8.14 -15.36
N ARG A 333 4.22 -9.36 -14.85
CA ARG A 333 4.72 -9.78 -13.54
C ARG A 333 6.24 -9.64 -13.43
N LYS A 334 6.69 -8.89 -12.43
CA LYS A 334 8.10 -8.55 -12.22
C LYS A 334 8.76 -9.58 -11.32
N SER A 335 9.99 -9.97 -11.65
CA SER A 335 10.77 -10.93 -10.86
C SER A 335 11.31 -10.30 -9.57
N GLY A 336 11.72 -11.13 -8.60
CA GLY A 336 12.42 -10.63 -7.40
C GLY A 336 13.72 -9.88 -7.71
N HIS A 337 14.43 -10.21 -8.81
CA HIS A 337 15.59 -9.43 -9.26
C HIS A 337 15.19 -8.04 -9.75
N TRP A 338 14.14 -7.95 -10.56
CA TRP A 338 13.60 -6.66 -11.01
C TRP A 338 13.21 -5.79 -9.83
N ALA A 339 12.55 -6.36 -8.81
CA ALA A 339 12.13 -5.60 -7.63
C ALA A 339 13.33 -5.04 -6.85
N ARG A 340 14.42 -5.82 -6.68
CA ARG A 340 15.66 -5.34 -6.04
C ARG A 340 16.33 -4.24 -6.85
N ASP A 341 16.40 -4.40 -8.16
CA ASP A 341 17.01 -3.41 -9.05
C ASP A 341 16.19 -2.11 -9.07
N PHE A 342 14.86 -2.22 -9.04
CA PHE A 342 13.96 -1.07 -8.94
C PHE A 342 14.17 -0.28 -7.65
N HIS A 343 14.32 -0.97 -6.52
CA HIS A 343 14.63 -0.32 -5.25
C HIS A 343 15.96 0.44 -5.33
N ALA A 344 17.03 -0.23 -5.78
CA ALA A 344 18.35 0.38 -5.89
C ALA A 344 18.36 1.57 -6.85
N ALA A 345 17.74 1.45 -8.02
CA ALA A 345 17.66 2.53 -9.01
C ALA A 345 16.83 3.72 -8.51
N SER A 346 15.77 3.46 -7.73
CA SER A 346 14.96 4.53 -7.13
C SER A 346 15.75 5.31 -6.08
N LEU A 347 16.49 4.62 -5.19
CA LEU A 347 17.36 5.28 -4.22
C LEU A 347 18.49 6.07 -4.90
N GLU A 348 19.08 5.52 -5.97
CA GLU A 348 20.10 6.24 -6.76
C GLU A 348 19.55 7.51 -7.41
N ALA A 349 18.28 7.48 -7.84
CA ALA A 349 17.60 8.64 -8.41
C ALA A 349 17.21 9.70 -7.36
N GLY A 350 17.33 9.41 -6.06
CA GLY A 350 17.01 10.33 -4.97
C GLY A 350 15.64 10.13 -4.33
N PHE A 351 14.87 9.12 -4.75
CA PHE A 351 13.68 8.71 -3.99
C PHE A 351 14.12 8.16 -2.62
N SER A 352 13.31 8.41 -1.60
CA SER A 352 13.60 7.99 -0.24
C SER A 352 13.15 6.57 0.04
N ALA A 353 12.04 6.12 -0.56
CA ALA A 353 11.44 4.81 -0.31
C ALA A 353 10.82 4.25 -1.59
N THR A 354 10.41 2.98 -1.52
CA THR A 354 9.66 2.30 -2.59
C THR A 354 8.49 1.50 -2.03
N THR A 355 7.35 1.51 -2.71
CA THR A 355 6.17 0.71 -2.34
C THR A 355 5.78 -0.24 -3.47
N TYR A 356 5.54 -1.53 -3.19
CA TYR A 356 5.12 -2.49 -4.21
C TYR A 356 3.64 -2.88 -4.07
N TYR A 357 2.89 -2.81 -5.15
CA TYR A 357 1.53 -3.34 -5.24
C TYR A 357 1.53 -4.69 -5.96
N GLU A 358 1.08 -5.79 -5.38
CA GLU A 358 0.56 -6.10 -4.04
C GLU A 358 1.31 -7.36 -3.56
N PHE A 359 1.41 -7.61 -2.26
CA PHE A 359 2.28 -8.68 -1.74
C PHE A 359 1.94 -10.10 -2.27
N SER A 360 0.68 -10.41 -2.51
CA SER A 360 0.24 -11.67 -3.13
C SER A 360 0.51 -11.74 -4.64
N LEU A 361 0.83 -10.62 -5.30
CA LEU A 361 1.18 -10.54 -6.72
C LEU A 361 2.68 -10.72 -6.99
N ARG A 362 3.46 -11.08 -5.97
CA ARG A 362 4.90 -11.33 -6.12
C ARG A 362 5.19 -12.49 -7.08
N TRP A 363 6.39 -12.48 -7.66
CA TRP A 363 6.86 -13.50 -8.58
C TRP A 363 6.78 -14.89 -7.98
N GLU A 364 7.20 -15.00 -6.72
CA GLU A 364 7.33 -16.23 -5.96
C GLU A 364 6.00 -17.02 -5.99
N VAL A 365 4.88 -16.34 -5.69
CA VAL A 365 3.51 -16.87 -5.65
C VAL A 365 3.03 -17.47 -6.98
N TYR A 366 3.62 -17.05 -8.10
CA TYR A 366 3.14 -17.40 -9.44
C TYR A 366 4.11 -18.26 -10.25
N ARG A 367 5.40 -18.21 -9.94
CA ARG A 367 6.45 -18.69 -10.85
C ARG A 367 7.57 -19.47 -10.17
N ALA A 368 7.57 -19.55 -8.83
CA ALA A 368 8.59 -20.27 -8.08
C ALA A 368 7.96 -21.38 -7.24
N ALA A 369 8.71 -22.44 -6.98
CA ALA A 369 8.32 -23.43 -5.99
C ALA A 369 8.53 -22.86 -4.57
N PRO A 370 7.79 -23.33 -3.55
CA PRO A 370 7.98 -22.85 -2.18
C PRO A 370 9.42 -23.03 -1.66
N GLU A 371 9.98 -21.98 -1.09
CA GLU A 371 11.31 -21.98 -0.49
C GLU A 371 11.22 -21.80 1.03
N LEU A 372 11.86 -22.69 1.80
CA LEU A 372 11.99 -22.59 3.25
C LEU A 372 12.87 -21.39 3.61
N VAL A 373 12.27 -20.41 4.28
CA VAL A 373 12.96 -19.16 4.68
C VAL A 373 13.24 -19.09 6.17
N ALA A 374 12.47 -19.79 7.02
CA ALA A 374 12.74 -19.85 8.45
C ALA A 374 12.23 -21.16 9.07
N ALA A 375 12.84 -21.55 10.19
CA ALA A 375 12.39 -22.67 11.00
C ALA A 375 12.49 -22.32 12.49
N ARG A 376 11.45 -22.60 13.27
CA ARG A 376 11.45 -22.51 14.73
C ARG A 376 10.98 -23.83 15.35
N ALA A 377 11.42 -24.14 16.56
CA ALA A 377 10.97 -25.35 17.25
C ALA A 377 10.49 -25.08 18.68
N GLU A 378 9.39 -25.73 19.06
CA GLU A 378 8.84 -25.69 20.42
C GLU A 378 8.47 -27.11 20.86
N GLY A 379 9.33 -27.70 21.69
CA GLY A 379 9.20 -29.10 22.07
C GLY A 379 9.27 -30.01 20.84
N GLU A 380 8.27 -30.88 20.68
CA GLU A 380 8.17 -31.82 19.55
C GLU A 380 7.58 -31.18 18.28
N ARG A 381 7.29 -29.87 18.30
CA ARG A 381 6.76 -29.17 17.13
C ARG A 381 7.85 -28.36 16.44
N ALA A 382 7.94 -28.49 15.12
CA ALA A 382 8.72 -27.60 14.27
C ALA A 382 7.77 -26.80 13.37
N PHE A 383 8.00 -25.51 13.27
CA PHE A 383 7.24 -24.61 12.41
C PHE A 383 8.18 -24.12 11.31
N LEU A 384 7.84 -24.45 10.08
CA LEU A 384 8.60 -24.11 8.89
C LEU A 384 7.85 -23.01 8.13
N THR A 385 8.50 -21.87 7.94
CA THR A 385 7.95 -20.74 7.19
C THR A 385 8.52 -20.77 5.78
N PHE A 386 7.63 -20.75 4.79
CA PHE A 386 7.96 -20.64 3.37
C PHE A 386 7.71 -19.20 2.88
N ASP A 387 8.35 -18.85 1.77
CA ASP A 387 8.24 -17.55 1.09
C ASP A 387 6.88 -17.31 0.41
N GLN A 388 6.03 -18.34 0.36
CA GLN A 388 4.68 -18.36 -0.19
C GLN A 388 3.84 -19.49 0.41
N CYS A 389 2.53 -19.50 0.13
CA CYS A 389 1.62 -20.58 0.53
C CYS A 389 2.01 -21.96 -0.04
N VAL A 390 1.93 -22.98 0.81
CA VAL A 390 2.20 -24.39 0.45
C VAL A 390 0.89 -25.14 0.23
N GLY A 391 0.83 -25.95 -0.82
CA GLY A 391 -0.30 -26.82 -1.15
C GLY A 391 -0.48 -27.94 -0.11
N PRO A 392 -1.64 -28.03 0.58
CA PRO A 392 -1.85 -29.00 1.68
C PRO A 392 -1.63 -30.46 1.31
N ALA A 393 -2.06 -30.87 0.11
CA ALA A 393 -1.93 -32.26 -0.35
C ALA A 393 -0.47 -32.72 -0.48
N SER A 394 0.41 -31.83 -0.95
CA SER A 394 1.84 -32.15 -1.09
C SER A 394 2.55 -32.24 0.27
N ALA A 395 2.10 -31.47 1.27
CA ALA A 395 2.68 -31.45 2.61
C ALA A 395 2.43 -32.75 3.38
N GLU A 396 1.29 -33.41 3.18
CA GLU A 396 0.99 -34.71 3.81
C GLU A 396 1.99 -35.81 3.42
N ALA A 397 2.58 -35.71 2.22
CA ALA A 397 3.59 -36.65 1.73
C ALA A 397 4.94 -36.58 2.49
N LEU A 398 5.10 -35.60 3.39
CA LEU A 398 6.25 -35.49 4.29
C LEU A 398 6.16 -36.43 5.50
N VAL A 399 4.98 -36.92 5.86
CA VAL A 399 4.80 -37.84 6.99
C VAL A 399 5.64 -39.11 6.77
N GLY A 400 6.36 -39.54 7.80
CA GLY A 400 7.27 -40.68 7.74
C GLY A 400 8.66 -40.36 7.17
N ARG A 401 8.91 -39.15 6.69
CA ARG A 401 10.27 -38.67 6.37
C ARG A 401 10.99 -38.23 7.63
N ARG A 402 12.32 -38.06 7.53
CA ARG A 402 13.17 -37.62 8.66
C ARG A 402 13.73 -36.24 8.39
N VAL A 403 13.68 -35.36 9.37
CA VAL A 403 14.54 -34.17 9.41
C VAL A 403 15.89 -34.57 10.01
N VAL A 404 16.99 -34.00 9.52
CA VAL A 404 18.34 -34.45 9.86
C VAL A 404 19.19 -33.28 10.32
N ASP A 405 19.78 -33.38 11.51
CA ASP A 405 20.73 -32.40 12.00
C ASP A 405 22.00 -32.44 11.14
N PHE A 406 22.43 -31.28 10.66
CA PHE A 406 23.51 -31.16 9.68
C PHE A 406 24.86 -31.66 10.22
N GLU A 407 25.14 -31.48 11.51
CA GLU A 407 26.45 -31.79 12.10
C GLU A 407 26.55 -33.24 12.59
N SER A 408 25.51 -33.74 13.25
CA SER A 408 25.49 -35.05 13.91
C SER A 408 24.93 -36.16 13.02
N GLY A 409 24.14 -35.82 11.99
CA GLY A 409 23.41 -36.78 11.18
C GLY A 409 22.27 -37.51 11.92
N HIS A 410 22.02 -37.15 13.18
CA HIS A 410 20.83 -37.61 13.89
C HIS A 410 19.59 -36.98 13.30
N GLY A 411 18.45 -37.67 13.41
CA GLY A 411 17.21 -37.16 12.84
C GLY A 411 16.00 -37.39 13.71
N ALA A 412 14.95 -36.63 13.45
CA ALA A 412 13.62 -36.80 14.02
C ALA A 412 12.65 -37.20 12.90
N LEU A 413 11.76 -38.15 13.18
CA LEU A 413 10.72 -38.60 12.27
C LEU A 413 9.53 -37.65 12.29
N ILE A 414 9.04 -37.26 11.12
CA ILE A 414 7.81 -36.50 10.98
C ILE A 414 6.61 -37.45 11.20
N ARG A 415 5.85 -37.20 12.27
CA ARG A 415 4.65 -37.96 12.65
C ARG A 415 3.38 -37.41 12.03
N GLU A 416 3.25 -36.09 12.06
CA GLU A 416 2.08 -35.37 11.56
C GLU A 416 2.54 -34.07 10.91
N VAL A 417 1.74 -33.59 9.95
CA VAL A 417 1.92 -32.32 9.26
C VAL A 417 0.58 -31.61 9.18
N SER A 418 0.57 -30.31 9.45
CA SER A 418 -0.55 -29.42 9.14
C SER A 418 -0.07 -28.17 8.43
N VAL A 419 -0.90 -27.62 7.55
CA VAL A 419 -0.59 -26.42 6.76
C VAL A 419 -1.42 -25.23 7.24
N ASP A 420 -0.75 -24.08 7.39
CA ASP A 420 -1.34 -22.78 7.69
C ASP A 420 -0.77 -21.76 6.71
N GLY A 421 -1.34 -21.71 5.49
CA GLY A 421 -0.85 -20.90 4.39
C GLY A 421 0.61 -21.23 4.04
N ASN A 422 1.51 -20.31 4.34
CA ASN A 422 2.95 -20.43 4.11
C ASN A 422 3.69 -21.19 5.23
N ARG A 423 3.00 -21.63 6.28
CA ARG A 423 3.62 -22.33 7.41
C ARG A 423 3.27 -23.81 7.42
N LEU A 424 4.28 -24.67 7.53
CA LEU A 424 4.10 -26.08 7.89
C LEU A 424 4.36 -26.27 9.38
N VAL A 425 3.44 -26.93 10.07
CA VAL A 425 3.64 -27.38 11.45
C VAL A 425 3.87 -28.88 11.42
N LEU A 426 5.08 -29.29 11.79
CA LEU A 426 5.48 -30.68 11.89
C LEU A 426 5.38 -31.12 13.36
N VAL A 427 4.80 -32.28 13.60
CA VAL A 427 4.93 -33.00 14.88
C VAL A 427 6.00 -34.06 14.70
N LEU A 428 7.01 -34.04 15.55
CA LEU A 428 8.19 -34.89 15.46
C LEU A 428 8.20 -35.93 16.58
N ASP A 429 8.91 -37.05 16.37
CA ASP A 429 9.12 -38.04 17.43
C ASP A 429 10.17 -37.63 18.48
N LEU A 430 10.94 -36.59 18.18
CA LEU A 430 11.96 -36.00 19.03
C LEU A 430 12.00 -34.47 18.82
N PRO A 431 12.26 -33.68 19.88
CA PRO A 431 12.41 -32.24 19.75
C PRO A 431 13.65 -31.87 18.94
N LEU A 432 13.57 -30.76 18.21
CA LEU A 432 14.74 -30.16 17.55
C LEU A 432 15.50 -29.27 18.52
N GLU A 433 16.83 -29.31 18.43
CA GLU A 433 17.70 -28.43 19.21
C GLU A 433 17.78 -27.05 18.53
N SER A 434 17.40 -26.00 19.28
CA SER A 434 17.52 -24.60 18.88
C SER A 434 18.99 -24.19 18.68
N GLY A 435 19.22 -23.27 17.74
CA GLY A 435 20.52 -22.77 17.32
C GLY A 435 21.25 -23.65 16.32
N ARG A 436 20.77 -24.87 16.04
CA ARG A 436 21.39 -25.82 15.11
C ARG A 436 20.80 -25.75 13.71
N ILE A 437 21.58 -26.20 12.73
CA ILE A 437 21.14 -26.28 11.33
C ILE A 437 20.55 -27.68 11.09
N TRP A 438 19.30 -27.70 10.67
CA TRP A 438 18.57 -28.92 10.33
C TRP A 438 18.27 -28.93 8.83
N SER A 439 18.30 -30.13 8.26
CA SER A 439 17.93 -30.43 6.88
C SER A 439 16.52 -30.98 6.85
N PHE A 440 15.65 -30.35 6.05
CA PHE A 440 14.23 -30.66 5.92
C PHE A 440 13.95 -31.30 4.55
N PRO A 441 13.23 -32.44 4.50
CA PRO A 441 13.00 -33.22 3.27
C PRO A 441 11.85 -32.65 2.43
N VAL A 442 11.98 -31.40 2.00
CA VAL A 442 10.93 -30.61 1.32
C VAL A 442 10.64 -31.00 -0.14
N GLY A 443 11.41 -31.94 -0.71
CA GLY A 443 11.20 -32.39 -2.07
C GLY A 443 9.77 -32.89 -2.33
N GLY A 444 9.18 -32.46 -3.44
CA GLY A 444 7.81 -32.75 -3.81
C GLY A 444 6.76 -31.78 -3.25
N LEU A 445 7.13 -30.82 -2.40
CA LEU A 445 6.21 -29.76 -1.97
C LEU A 445 5.76 -28.90 -3.15
N GLU A 446 4.50 -28.50 -3.13
CA GLU A 446 3.84 -27.68 -4.15
C GLU A 446 3.37 -26.35 -3.56
N ASP A 447 3.25 -25.33 -4.39
CA ASP A 447 2.53 -24.09 -4.04
C ASP A 447 1.00 -24.29 -4.07
N ASP A 448 0.24 -23.28 -3.63
CA ASP A 448 -1.23 -23.30 -3.61
C ASP A 448 -1.82 -22.33 -4.65
N PRO A 449 -2.06 -22.77 -5.91
CA PRO A 449 -2.59 -21.91 -6.97
C PRO A 449 -4.04 -21.44 -6.71
N ALA A 450 -4.81 -22.13 -5.86
CA ALA A 450 -6.19 -21.77 -5.57
C ALA A 450 -6.31 -20.44 -4.79
N ARG A 451 -5.20 -19.96 -4.23
CA ARG A 451 -5.11 -18.71 -3.45
C ARG A 451 -4.68 -17.50 -4.28
N ARG A 452 -4.32 -17.70 -5.54
CA ARG A 452 -3.84 -16.61 -6.41
C ARG A 452 -4.97 -15.65 -6.74
N PHE A 453 -4.66 -14.35 -6.71
CA PHE A 453 -5.62 -13.31 -7.08
C PHE A 453 -6.02 -13.41 -8.55
N VAL A 454 -5.02 -13.44 -9.45
CA VAL A 454 -5.20 -13.80 -10.86
C VAL A 454 -5.19 -15.32 -10.99
N PRO A 455 -6.28 -15.99 -11.41
CA PRO A 455 -6.32 -17.45 -11.48
C PRO A 455 -5.34 -18.00 -12.53
N GLU A 456 -4.53 -18.97 -12.13
CA GLU A 456 -3.68 -19.78 -13.01
C GLU A 456 -3.51 -21.19 -12.41
N ASP A 457 -3.70 -22.23 -13.22
CA ASP A 457 -3.65 -23.64 -12.78
C ASP A 457 -2.22 -24.21 -12.70
N GLN A 458 -1.19 -23.42 -13.07
CA GLN A 458 0.19 -23.87 -12.99
C GLN A 458 0.59 -24.13 -11.54
N VAL A 459 1.01 -25.36 -11.24
CA VAL A 459 1.60 -25.74 -9.95
C VAL A 459 3.13 -25.65 -10.06
N ASN A 460 3.75 -24.98 -9.12
CA ASN A 460 5.19 -24.92 -8.95
C ASN A 460 5.61 -25.90 -7.85
N ARG A 461 6.51 -26.83 -8.18
CA ARG A 461 6.90 -27.93 -7.30
C ARG A 461 8.39 -27.91 -6.99
N VAL A 462 8.73 -28.15 -5.73
CA VAL A 462 10.10 -28.41 -5.27
C VAL A 462 10.55 -29.77 -5.84
N PRO A 463 11.70 -29.88 -6.53
CA PRO A 463 12.15 -31.16 -7.08
C PRO A 463 12.27 -32.26 -6.00
N GLU A 464 11.93 -33.51 -6.35
CA GLU A 464 11.72 -34.62 -5.39
C GLU A 464 12.89 -34.91 -4.44
N ASP A 465 14.13 -34.76 -4.91
CA ASP A 465 15.34 -35.07 -4.13
C ASP A 465 15.91 -33.85 -3.36
N VAL A 466 15.17 -32.73 -3.32
CA VAL A 466 15.65 -31.50 -2.68
C VAL A 466 15.44 -31.55 -1.18
N TRP A 467 16.50 -31.16 -0.48
CA TRP A 467 16.48 -30.82 0.93
C TRP A 467 16.80 -29.35 1.07
N GLN A 468 16.15 -28.69 2.02
CA GLN A 468 16.46 -27.31 2.39
C GLN A 468 16.97 -27.28 3.82
N TRP A 469 17.89 -26.35 4.08
CA TRP A 469 18.55 -26.23 5.38
C TRP A 469 18.11 -24.94 6.05
N ALA A 470 17.74 -25.02 7.31
CA ALA A 470 17.46 -23.84 8.12
C ALA A 470 18.09 -23.99 9.50
N ARG A 471 18.59 -22.87 10.03
CA ARG A 471 18.90 -22.79 11.45
C ARG A 471 17.58 -22.74 12.19
N VAL A 472 17.38 -23.65 13.13
CA VAL A 472 16.19 -23.69 13.97
C VAL A 472 16.34 -22.67 15.08
N GLU A 473 15.43 -21.72 15.14
CA GLU A 473 15.32 -20.75 16.23
C GLU A 473 14.67 -21.35 17.48
#